data_AF-A0A173VMQ5-F1
#
_entry.id   AF-A0A173VMQ5-F1
#
_cell.length_a   1.000
_cell.length_b   1.000
_cell.length_c   1.000
_cell.angle_alpha   90.00
_cell.angle_beta   90.00
_cell.angle_gamma   90.00
#
_symmetry.space_group_name_H-M   'P 1'
#
loop_
_entity.id
_entity.type
_entity.pdbx_description
1 polymer ?
#
loop_
_entity_poly.entity_id
_entity_poly.type
_entity_poly.pdbx_seq_one_letter_code
_entity_poly.pdbx_strand_id
1 'polypeptide(L)' 'MRELRNTKIIAVDHGYGNMKTANTVTPTGIKAYETEPIFTGNILEYNGIYYRIGEGHKEFMQWFLQHYGIVRPPSIHLIC' A
#
# COMPACT_ATOMS: atom_id res chain seq x y z
N MET A 1 -6.23 -9.96 -14.45
CA MET A 1 -5.22 -9.47 -15.43
C MET A 1 -5.75 -9.71 -16.83
N ARG A 2 -5.58 -8.77 -17.76
CA ARG A 2 -5.85 -8.97 -19.20
C ARG A 2 -4.57 -8.76 -20.00
N GLU A 3 -4.50 -9.34 -21.20
CA GLU A 3 -3.37 -9.16 -22.10
C GLU A 3 -3.88 -8.75 -23.49
N LEU A 4 -3.25 -7.73 -24.07
CA LEU A 4 -3.54 -7.25 -25.42
C LEU A 4 -2.23 -6.89 -26.11
N ARG A 5 -1.92 -7.53 -27.24
CA ARG A 5 -0.70 -7.26 -28.04
C ARG A 5 0.57 -7.21 -27.19
N ASN A 6 0.80 -8.25 -26.37
CA ASN A 6 1.94 -8.35 -25.44
C ASN A 6 1.98 -7.28 -24.32
N THR A 7 0.91 -6.49 -24.16
CA THR A 7 0.76 -5.54 -23.07
C THR A 7 -0.11 -6.15 -21.98
N LYS A 8 0.42 -6.24 -20.77
CA LYS A 8 -0.34 -6.68 -19.59
C LYS A 8 -1.11 -5.49 -19.01
N ILE A 9 -2.42 -5.65 -18.90
CA ILE A 9 -3.34 -4.66 -18.35
C ILE A 9 -3.77 -5.14 -16.97
N ILE A 10 -3.41 -4.36 -15.95
CA ILE A 10 -3.69 -4.63 -14.54
C ILE A 10 -4.44 -3.42 -13.98
N ALA A 11 -5.70 -3.61 -13.60
CA ALA A 11 -6.45 -2.61 -12.86
C ALA A 11 -6.02 -2.66 -11.38
N VAL A 12 -5.77 -1.48 -10.80
CA VAL A 12 -5.34 -1.32 -9.41
C VAL A 12 -6.26 -0.33 -8.71
N ASP A 13 -6.85 -0.75 -7.60
CA ASP A 13 -7.49 0.12 -6.61
C ASP A 13 -6.46 0.40 -5.51
N HIS A 14 -6.03 1.65 -5.41
CA HIS A 14 -5.01 2.06 -4.45
C HIS A 14 -5.65 2.75 -3.25
N GLY A 15 -5.96 1.96 -2.23
CA GLY A 15 -6.51 2.44 -0.96
C GLY A 15 -5.43 2.77 0.08
N TYR A 16 -5.90 3.36 1.17
CA TYR A 16 -5.04 3.77 2.28
C TYR A 16 -4.32 2.58 2.94
N GLY A 17 -5.07 1.53 3.28
CA GLY A 17 -4.54 0.36 3.97
C GLY A 17 -4.19 -0.82 3.06
N ASN A 18 -4.77 -0.88 1.85
CA ASN A 18 -4.49 -1.94 0.90
C ASN A 18 -4.44 -1.40 -0.54
N MET A 19 -3.59 -2.00 -1.35
CA MET A 19 -3.65 -2.00 -2.81
C MET A 19 -4.34 -3.27 -3.29
N LYS A 20 -5.30 -3.17 -4.19
CA LYS A 20 -6.06 -4.30 -4.69
C LYS A 20 -6.00 -4.38 -6.21
N THR A 21 -5.90 -5.60 -6.70
CA THR A 21 -6.21 -5.96 -8.08
C THR A 21 -7.45 -6.84 -8.09
N ALA A 22 -7.93 -7.22 -9.27
CA ALA A 22 -9.05 -8.16 -9.39
C ALA A 22 -8.79 -9.53 -8.72
N ASN A 23 -7.53 -9.89 -8.45
CA ASN A 23 -7.16 -11.24 -8.01
C ASN A 23 -6.37 -11.27 -6.69
N THR A 24 -5.89 -10.12 -6.21
CA THR A 24 -4.99 -10.09 -5.04
C THR A 24 -5.15 -8.78 -4.29
N VAL A 25 -5.09 -8.88 -2.97
CA VAL A 25 -5.04 -7.75 -2.04
C VAL A 25 -3.64 -7.74 -1.43
N THR A 26 -2.98 -6.60 -1.53
CA THR A 26 -1.64 -6.36 -1.02
C THR A 26 -1.71 -5.24 0.01
N PRO A 27 -1.19 -5.41 1.24
CA PRO A 27 -1.18 -4.32 2.22
C PRO A 27 -0.41 -3.10 1.71
N THR A 28 -0.89 -1.90 2.02
CA THR A 28 -0.19 -0.66 1.68
C THR A 28 0.95 -0.43 2.67
N GLY A 29 2.12 -0.10 2.14
CA GLY A 29 3.35 0.07 2.92
C GLY A 29 4.50 -0.56 2.15
N ILE A 30 5.55 0.22 1.90
CA ILE A 30 6.75 -0.26 1.21
C ILE A 30 7.94 0.29 2.00
N LYS A 31 8.88 -0.60 2.34
CA LYS A 31 10.14 -0.22 2.97
C LYS A 31 11.32 -0.68 2.12
N ALA A 32 12.22 0.24 1.81
CA ALA A 32 13.41 -0.03 1.03
C ALA A 32 14.58 -0.45 1.94
N TYR A 33 15.40 -1.36 1.44
CA TYR A 33 16.63 -1.84 2.05
C TYR A 33 17.73 -1.85 0.98
N GLU A 34 18.90 -1.32 1.33
CA GLU A 34 20.07 -1.27 0.43
C GLU A 34 20.82 -2.60 0.37
N THR A 35 20.64 -3.46 1.38
CA THR A 35 21.25 -4.78 1.47
C THR A 35 20.18 -5.85 1.47
N GLU A 36 20.53 -7.06 1.03
CA GLU A 36 19.63 -8.21 1.08
C GLU A 36 19.13 -8.43 2.53
N PRO A 37 17.82 -8.33 2.77
CA PRO A 37 17.27 -8.47 4.11
C PRO A 37 17.28 -9.93 4.57
N ILE A 38 17.61 -10.16 5.84
CA ILE A 38 17.73 -11.50 6.45
C ILE A 38 16.35 -12.20 6.59
N PHE A 39 15.26 -11.45 6.48
CA PHE A 39 13.89 -11.93 6.68
C PHE A 39 13.23 -12.35 5.37
N THR A 40 12.59 -13.52 5.36
CA THR A 40 11.83 -14.05 4.21
C THR A 40 10.44 -13.42 4.08
N GLY A 41 9.84 -13.40 2.88
CA GLY A 41 8.47 -12.90 2.64
C GLY A 41 8.30 -12.09 1.35
N ASN A 42 7.40 -11.11 1.36
CA ASN A 42 7.04 -10.29 0.18
C ASN A 42 8.10 -9.24 -0.15
N ILE A 43 9.21 -9.67 -0.75
CA ILE A 43 10.33 -8.80 -1.16
C ILE A 43 10.34 -8.69 -2.68
N LEU A 44 10.49 -7.46 -3.18
CA LEU A 44 10.73 -7.14 -4.57
C LEU A 44 12.13 -6.56 -4.70
N GLU A 45 13.00 -7.17 -5.51
CA GLU A 45 14.28 -6.58 -5.89
C GLU A 45 14.09 -5.75 -7.17
N TYR A 46 14.51 -4.49 -7.14
CA TYR A 46 14.48 -3.62 -8.31
C TYR A 46 15.67 -2.64 -8.28
N ASN A 47 16.47 -2.65 -9.35
CA ASN A 47 17.71 -1.85 -9.47
C ASN A 47 18.68 -2.02 -8.29
N GLY A 48 18.81 -3.23 -7.75
CA GLY A 48 19.69 -3.53 -6.61
C GLY A 48 19.18 -3.04 -5.25
N ILE A 49 17.94 -2.53 -5.18
CA ILE A 49 17.27 -2.17 -3.93
C ILE A 49 16.21 -3.23 -3.63
N TYR A 50 16.13 -3.62 -2.36
CA TYR A 50 15.15 -4.60 -1.86
C TYR A 50 13.97 -3.87 -1.22
N TYR A 51 12.77 -4.07 -1.75
CA TYR A 51 11.54 -3.47 -1.27
C TYR A 51 10.69 -4.50 -0.54
N ARG A 52 10.46 -4.29 0.75
CA ARG A 52 9.52 -5.09 1.54
C ARG A 52 8.12 -4.51 1.42
N ILE A 53 7.20 -5.32 0.94
CA ILE A 53 5.80 -4.94 0.76
C ILE A 53 5.00 -5.29 2.03
N GLY A 54 4.16 -4.36 2.47
CA GLY A 54 3.33 -4.48 3.66
C GLY A 54 4.02 -4.11 4.97
N GLU A 55 5.23 -3.53 4.91
CA GLU A 55 5.92 -2.95 6.06
C GLU A 55 5.94 -1.42 5.94
N GLY A 56 5.80 -0.71 7.06
CA GLY A 56 5.70 0.75 7.05
C GLY A 56 4.36 1.23 6.50
N HIS A 57 3.27 0.90 7.20
CA HIS A 57 1.94 1.45 6.92
C HIS A 57 2.02 2.97 6.77
N LYS A 58 1.24 3.56 5.84
CA LYS A 58 1.03 5.01 5.85
C LYS A 58 0.54 5.37 7.26
N GLU A 59 1.26 6.24 7.95
CA GLU A 59 0.81 6.73 9.24
C GLU A 59 -0.46 7.54 9.01
N PHE A 60 -1.55 7.12 9.66
CA PHE A 60 -2.78 7.90 9.63
C PHE A 60 -2.41 9.20 10.32
N MET A 61 -2.35 10.30 9.55
CA MET A 61 -1.91 11.60 10.02
C MET A 61 -2.64 11.93 11.33
N GLN A 62 -1.96 11.59 12.42
CA GLN A 62 -2.40 11.78 13.79
C GLN A 62 -2.48 13.28 14.12
N TRP A 63 -2.07 14.14 13.18
CA TRP A 63 -2.31 15.57 13.16
C TRP A 63 -3.78 15.94 13.40
N PHE A 64 -4.73 15.21 12.79
CA PHE A 64 -6.16 15.44 13.03
C PHE A 64 -6.59 15.03 14.45
N LEU A 65 -5.98 14.00 15.01
CA LEU A 65 -6.28 13.49 16.37
C LEU A 65 -5.64 14.36 17.48
N GLN A 66 -4.47 14.94 17.24
CA GLN A 66 -3.78 15.83 18.20
C GLN A 66 -4.30 17.27 18.18
N HIS A 67 -4.75 17.80 17.04
CA HIS A 67 -5.23 19.19 16.95
C HIS A 67 -6.76 19.33 17.09
N TYR A 68 -7.54 18.29 16.77
CA TYR A 68 -9.02 18.33 16.81
C TYR A 68 -9.63 17.25 17.72
N GLY A 69 -8.99 16.99 18.86
CA GLY A 69 -9.36 15.95 19.84
C GLY A 69 -10.84 15.59 19.83
N ILE A 70 -11.14 14.34 19.48
CA ILE A 70 -12.47 13.71 19.49
C ILE A 70 -13.58 14.62 18.94
N VAL A 71 -13.46 15.06 17.69
CA VAL A 71 -14.65 15.39 16.90
C VAL A 71 -14.74 14.35 15.81
N ARG A 72 -15.60 13.34 16.00
CA ARG A 72 -16.01 12.49 14.87
C ARG A 72 -16.64 13.43 13.84
N PRO A 73 -16.09 13.57 12.63
CA PRO A 73 -16.80 14.32 11.60
C PRO A 73 -18.16 13.64 11.39
N PRO A 74 -19.27 14.38 11.29
CA PRO A 74 -20.56 13.78 11.00
C PRO A 74 -20.45 13.16 9.61
N SER A 75 -20.38 11.83 9.57
CA SER A 75 -20.61 11.02 8.38
C SER A 75 -19.84 11.50 7.14
N ILE A 76 -18.51 11.34 7.13
CA ILE A 76 -17.84 11.04 5.86
C ILE A 76 -18.36 9.66 5.47
N HIS A 77 -19.40 9.64 4.64
CA HIS A 77 -19.67 8.50 3.79
C HIS A 77 -18.41 8.31 2.95
N LEU A 78 -17.54 7.42 3.42
CA LEU A 78 -16.52 6.83 2.59
C LEU A 78 -17.30 6.06 1.53
N ILE A 79 -17.59 6.71 0.41
CA ILE A 79 -18.18 6.07 -0.76
C ILE A 79 -17.10 5.09 -1.23
N CYS A 80 -17.31 3.83 -0.82
CA CYS A 80 -16.76 2.64 -1.44
C CYS A 80 -17.03 2.67 -2.95
#